data_AF-A0A7K0KNJ4-F1
#
_entry.id   AF-A0A7K0KNJ4-F1
#
_cell.length_a   1.000
_cell.length_b   1.000
_cell.length_c   1.000
_cell.angle_alpha   90.00
_cell.angle_beta   90.00
_cell.angle_gamma   90.00
#
_symmetry.space_group_name_H-M   'P 1'
#
loop_
_entity.id
_entity.type
_entity.pdbx_description
1 polymer ?
#
loop_
_entity_poly.entity_id
_entity_poly.type
_entity_poly.pdbx_seq_one_letter_code
_entity_poly.pdbx_strand_id
1 'polypeptide(L)'
;MTDVRDTPRGGRPASDDVVLGRYRLVDRVAEAAGTSFWRAYDDRLRRAVGVRFMPLDSPRARILRDAALRASQVTDRRAVPLLDIVEDSPTGQLVIVTEWLVGTPFGDYLASRNGGRLPPREAATLTLEVARFLAAADAAGVEHGRIRPNSVMITDAGEVRVRGLGVDRALYGVEPAGDAALADVHGAGAVLFAGLTGRWPGPEEINRLPGVPTIGQGKVPWPSRVVADVPADLDQITARALRSTSPPKGLSRFGTVAEVATALAATLTEPLRPPAGRRHGRRQRQLVSVTVAVVAIMGLALIGVAMIKGLGGDPLNIARAARPSQTTSALPPTSAASTPAGPEIPIVSAVDFDPYGDTKRENPKLVPLAIDAKPETAWTTVRYKAGDLGGKPGVGLLVDLGAPRPVSAVELRLVGNGSDVSLRASDDPTLPPEKFISMAEVTGANSTLTLRVPTAVTTRYLLVWFTQLPPVNGYYQAGIADIRVRG
;
A
#
# COMPACT_ATOMS: atom_id res chain seq x y z
N MET A 1 26.86 -15.49 44.98
CA MET A 1 27.46 -16.31 43.92
C MET A 1 26.29 -17.00 43.27
N THR A 2 25.73 -16.36 42.25
CA THR A 2 24.35 -16.61 41.79
C THR A 2 24.39 -16.89 40.31
N ASP A 3 23.72 -17.95 39.91
CA ASP A 3 23.82 -18.63 38.62
C ASP A 3 23.57 -17.67 37.44
N VAL A 4 24.64 -17.29 36.73
CA VAL A 4 24.54 -16.57 35.45
C VAL A 4 24.29 -17.63 34.39
N ARG A 5 23.02 -17.79 34.00
CA ARG A 5 22.67 -18.66 32.88
C ARG A 5 23.34 -18.14 31.61
N ASP A 6 24.27 -18.93 31.09
CA ASP A 6 25.01 -18.67 29.86
C ASP A 6 24.02 -18.61 28.69
N THR A 7 23.95 -17.49 27.98
CA THR A 7 23.00 -17.31 26.87
C THR A 7 23.35 -18.27 25.72
N PRO A 8 22.40 -18.96 25.08
CA PRO A 8 22.73 -19.93 24.03
C PRO A 8 23.46 -19.26 22.86
N ARG A 9 24.71 -19.66 22.61
CA ARG A 9 25.51 -19.13 21.49
C ARG A 9 24.80 -19.41 20.16
N GLY A 10 24.43 -18.34 19.45
CA GLY A 10 23.67 -18.42 18.19
C GLY A 10 22.15 -18.67 18.36
N GLY A 11 21.62 -18.64 19.59
CA GLY A 11 20.20 -18.76 19.86
C GLY A 11 19.41 -17.49 19.50
N ARG A 12 18.15 -17.67 19.13
CA ARG A 12 17.19 -16.55 19.04
C ARG A 12 16.87 -16.06 20.46
N PRO A 13 16.86 -14.74 20.74
CA PRO A 13 16.63 -14.25 22.10
C PRO A 13 15.31 -14.75 22.70
N ALA A 14 15.33 -15.10 23.98
CA ALA A 14 14.21 -15.63 24.75
C ALA A 14 13.84 -14.71 25.93
N SER A 15 12.72 -14.99 26.59
CA SER A 15 12.34 -14.33 27.85
C SER A 15 13.31 -14.76 28.97
N ASP A 16 13.54 -13.87 29.95
CA ASP A 16 14.54 -13.96 31.01
C ASP A 16 16.02 -13.96 30.59
N ASP A 17 16.35 -14.00 29.29
CA ASP A 17 17.73 -13.84 28.80
C ASP A 17 18.32 -12.49 29.23
N VAL A 18 19.56 -12.49 29.74
CA VAL A 18 20.32 -11.27 30.05
C VAL A 18 21.26 -10.96 28.90
N VAL A 19 20.93 -9.94 28.12
CA VAL A 19 21.72 -9.50 26.96
C VAL A 19 22.66 -8.37 27.36
N LEU A 20 23.87 -8.34 26.80
CA LEU A 20 24.94 -7.39 27.11
C LEU A 20 25.31 -7.33 28.62
N GLY A 21 25.03 -8.41 29.37
CA GLY A 21 25.23 -8.46 30.83
C GLY A 21 24.45 -7.39 31.62
N ARG A 22 23.33 -6.89 31.07
CA ARG A 22 22.60 -5.73 31.62
C ARG A 22 21.10 -5.72 31.35
N TYR A 23 20.67 -6.13 30.17
CA TYR A 23 19.28 -5.98 29.73
C TYR A 23 18.57 -7.33 29.77
N ARG A 24 17.74 -7.53 30.80
CA ARG A 24 16.97 -8.75 30.98
C ARG A 24 15.69 -8.69 30.16
N LEU A 25 15.52 -9.59 29.20
CA LEU A 25 14.35 -9.60 28.32
C LEU A 25 13.11 -10.07 29.09
N VAL A 26 11.98 -9.39 28.90
CA VAL A 26 10.71 -9.71 29.55
C VAL A 26 9.74 -10.25 28.49
N ASP A 27 9.25 -9.37 27.61
CA ASP A 27 8.22 -9.74 26.61
C ASP A 27 8.67 -9.39 25.20
N ARG A 28 8.43 -10.29 24.24
CA ARG A 28 8.59 -9.96 22.81
C ARG A 28 7.37 -9.17 22.35
N VAL A 29 7.59 -7.90 22.06
CA VAL A 29 6.54 -6.92 21.71
C VAL A 29 6.22 -6.96 20.23
N ALA A 30 7.22 -7.17 19.37
CA ALA A 30 7.04 -7.29 17.93
C ALA A 30 8.14 -8.15 17.29
N GLU A 31 7.81 -8.72 16.14
CA GLU A 31 8.74 -9.45 15.28
C GLU A 31 8.36 -9.17 13.82
N ALA A 32 9.25 -8.50 13.09
CA ALA A 32 8.98 -8.07 11.71
C ALA A 32 10.28 -7.76 10.96
N ALA A 33 10.28 -8.01 9.64
CA ALA A 33 11.37 -7.69 8.72
C ALA A 33 12.76 -8.14 9.23
N GLY A 34 12.87 -9.37 9.73
CA GLY A 34 14.13 -9.92 10.26
C GLY A 34 14.62 -9.30 11.57
N THR A 35 13.76 -8.56 12.28
CA THR A 35 14.06 -8.00 13.61
C THR A 35 13.06 -8.46 14.66
N SER A 36 13.50 -8.49 15.91
CA SER A 36 12.60 -8.57 17.06
C SER A 36 12.75 -7.34 17.94
N PHE A 37 11.65 -6.92 18.58
CA PHE A 37 11.62 -5.82 19.53
C PHE A 37 10.99 -6.31 20.84
N TRP A 38 11.67 -6.03 21.94
CA TRP A 38 11.37 -6.55 23.27
C TRP A 38 11.16 -5.42 24.27
N ARG A 39 10.29 -5.66 25.24
CA ARG A 39 10.35 -4.99 26.54
C ARG A 39 11.41 -5.72 27.37
N ALA A 40 12.37 -4.98 27.89
CA ALA A 40 13.41 -5.49 28.77
C ALA A 40 13.53 -4.63 30.03
N TYR A 41 14.23 -5.13 31.03
CA TYR A 41 14.58 -4.40 32.25
C TYR A 41 16.09 -4.16 32.27
N ASP A 42 16.50 -2.90 32.43
CA ASP A 42 17.89 -2.51 32.64
C ASP A 42 18.25 -2.73 34.10
N ASP A 43 18.97 -3.82 34.41
CA ASP A 43 19.28 -4.22 35.78
C ASP A 43 20.21 -3.22 36.51
N ARG A 44 20.92 -2.35 35.79
CA ARG A 44 21.76 -1.31 36.39
C ARG A 44 20.97 -0.04 36.72
N LEU A 45 20.15 0.44 35.78
CA LEU A 45 19.34 1.65 35.98
C LEU A 45 17.96 1.38 36.60
N ARG A 46 17.60 0.10 36.82
CA ARG A 46 16.36 -0.38 37.43
C ARG A 46 15.09 0.16 36.75
N ARG A 47 15.09 0.20 35.41
CA ARG A 47 13.98 0.74 34.60
C ARG A 47 13.69 -0.15 33.39
N ALA A 48 12.47 -0.06 32.87
CA ALA A 48 12.12 -0.69 31.60
C ALA A 48 12.84 0.02 30.43
N VAL A 49 13.25 -0.76 29.43
CA VAL A 49 13.84 -0.29 28.17
C VAL A 49 13.25 -1.07 26.98
N GLY A 50 13.25 -0.47 25.80
CA GLY A 50 12.98 -1.18 24.55
C GLY A 50 14.28 -1.74 23.99
N VAL A 51 14.31 -2.99 23.55
CA VAL A 51 15.52 -3.61 22.95
C VAL A 51 15.16 -4.20 21.59
N ARG A 52 15.85 -3.77 20.53
CA ARG A 52 15.72 -4.30 19.17
C ARG A 52 16.94 -5.13 18.79
N PHE A 53 16.68 -6.29 18.20
CA PHE A 53 17.70 -7.18 17.64
C PHE A 53 17.59 -7.26 16.12
N MET A 54 18.74 -7.25 15.44
CA MET A 54 18.90 -7.59 14.03
C MET A 54 20.21 -8.39 13.86
N PRO A 55 20.25 -9.47 13.06
CA PRO A 55 21.51 -10.15 12.72
C PRO A 55 22.53 -9.21 12.06
N LEU A 56 23.80 -9.25 12.48
CA LEU A 56 24.88 -8.38 11.96
C LEU A 56 25.22 -8.64 10.50
N ASP A 57 25.00 -9.87 10.03
CA ASP A 57 25.14 -10.29 8.63
C ASP A 57 23.99 -9.80 7.73
N SER A 58 22.92 -9.26 8.31
CA SER A 58 21.82 -8.66 7.56
C SER A 58 22.32 -7.51 6.68
N PRO A 59 22.00 -7.48 5.37
CA PRO A 59 22.35 -6.35 4.49
C PRO A 59 21.85 -4.98 4.99
N ARG A 60 20.86 -4.96 5.89
CA ARG A 60 20.33 -3.73 6.52
C ARG A 60 21.01 -3.34 7.84
N ALA A 61 21.86 -4.18 8.44
CA ALA A 61 22.45 -3.92 9.75
C ALA A 61 23.24 -2.60 9.79
N ARG A 62 24.13 -2.38 8.82
CA ARG A 62 24.87 -1.11 8.67
C ARG A 62 23.94 0.09 8.49
N ILE A 63 22.94 -0.03 7.61
CA ILE A 63 21.98 1.04 7.33
C ILE A 63 21.19 1.42 8.60
N LEU A 64 20.75 0.41 9.36
CA LEU A 64 20.00 0.57 10.60
C LEU A 64 20.85 1.23 11.69
N ARG A 65 22.09 0.77 11.88
CA ARG A 65 23.06 1.35 12.82
C ARG A 65 23.35 2.80 12.48
N ASP A 66 23.66 3.11 11.23
CA ASP A 66 24.00 4.46 10.81
C ASP A 66 22.78 5.41 10.94
N ALA A 67 21.56 4.90 10.73
CA ALA A 67 20.33 5.65 11.00
C ALA A 67 20.10 5.87 12.51
N ALA A 68 20.36 4.87 13.34
CA ALA A 68 20.28 4.97 14.80
C ALA A 68 21.31 5.98 15.37
N LEU A 69 22.54 5.96 14.85
CA LEU A 69 23.61 6.92 15.22
C LEU A 69 23.26 8.36 14.83
N ARG A 70 22.58 8.58 13.70
CA ARG A 70 22.04 9.91 13.36
C ARG A 70 20.90 10.31 14.30
N ALA A 71 19.95 9.39 14.54
CA ALA A 71 18.80 9.65 15.41
C ALA A 71 19.19 9.97 16.86
N SER A 72 20.29 9.42 17.39
CA SER A 72 20.77 9.73 18.74
C SER A 72 21.30 11.16 18.92
N GLN A 73 21.53 11.91 17.83
CA GLN A 73 21.94 13.31 17.90
C GLN A 73 20.75 14.28 18.10
N VAL A 74 19.51 13.81 17.90
CA VAL A 74 18.31 14.67 17.97
C VAL A 74 17.82 14.81 19.40
N THR A 75 17.95 16.02 19.95
CA THR A 75 17.63 16.37 21.35
C THR A 75 16.27 17.08 21.50
N ASP A 76 15.21 16.55 20.88
CA ASP A 76 13.83 17.01 21.13
C ASP A 76 13.13 16.11 22.16
N ARG A 77 12.45 16.71 23.15
CA ARG A 77 11.72 15.99 24.22
C ARG A 77 10.65 15.01 23.72
N ARG A 78 10.15 15.20 22.50
CA ARG A 78 9.15 14.32 21.87
C ARG A 78 9.80 13.07 21.30
N ALA A 79 11.11 13.06 21.03
CA ALA A 79 11.80 11.83 20.65
C ALA A 79 11.69 10.79 21.78
N VAL A 80 11.63 9.51 21.40
CA VAL A 80 11.99 8.39 22.29
C VAL A 80 13.51 8.21 22.18
N PRO A 81 14.29 8.50 23.24
CA PRO A 81 15.75 8.45 23.19
C PRO A 81 16.28 7.06 22.88
N LEU A 82 17.33 7.02 22.07
CA LEU A 82 18.23 5.88 22.02
C LEU A 82 19.15 5.94 23.24
N LEU A 83 19.33 4.80 23.89
CA LEU A 83 20.13 4.65 25.10
C LEU A 83 21.45 3.91 24.84
N ASP A 84 21.46 3.01 23.86
CA ASP A 84 22.62 2.18 23.52
C ASP A 84 22.52 1.65 22.07
N ILE A 85 23.67 1.43 21.42
CA ILE A 85 23.79 0.82 20.09
C ILE A 85 25.04 -0.06 20.12
N VAL A 86 24.87 -1.38 20.08
CA VAL A 86 25.97 -2.34 20.25
C VAL A 86 25.98 -3.37 19.12
N GLU A 87 27.15 -3.56 18.50
CA GLU A 87 27.44 -4.71 17.65
C GLU A 87 27.99 -5.84 18.53
N ASP A 88 27.12 -6.75 18.94
CA ASP A 88 27.44 -7.88 19.81
C ASP A 88 28.03 -9.04 19.00
N SER A 89 29.33 -8.94 18.66
CA SER A 89 30.05 -9.94 17.87
C SER A 89 29.93 -11.38 18.42
N PRO A 90 29.97 -11.65 19.74
CA PRO A 90 29.70 -12.98 20.30
C PRO A 90 28.34 -13.60 19.94
N THR A 91 27.28 -12.80 19.81
CA THR A 91 25.93 -13.30 19.45
C THR A 91 25.58 -13.07 17.98
N GLY A 92 26.39 -12.29 17.25
CA GLY A 92 26.12 -11.92 15.87
C GLY A 92 24.95 -10.94 15.73
N GLN A 93 24.63 -10.15 16.76
CA GLN A 93 23.46 -9.24 16.77
C GLN A 93 23.85 -7.76 16.84
N LEU A 94 23.20 -6.93 16.03
CA LEU A 94 23.05 -5.50 16.28
C LEU A 94 21.92 -5.30 17.28
N VAL A 95 22.27 -4.75 18.44
CA VAL A 95 21.37 -4.46 19.56
C VAL A 95 21.17 -2.95 19.64
N ILE A 96 19.93 -2.48 19.51
CA ILE A 96 19.58 -1.06 19.68
C ILE A 96 18.65 -0.94 20.88
N VAL A 97 19.04 -0.15 21.87
CA VAL A 97 18.29 0.06 23.11
C VAL A 97 17.66 1.45 23.11
N THR A 98 16.39 1.55 23.46
CA THR A 98 15.64 2.80 23.60
C THR A 98 15.03 2.92 25.00
N GLU A 99 14.60 4.12 25.37
CA GLU A 99 13.66 4.28 26.48
C GLU A 99 12.40 3.40 26.23
N TRP A 100 11.90 2.74 27.28
CA TRP A 100 10.57 2.13 27.22
C TRP A 100 9.53 3.20 27.51
N LEU A 101 8.89 3.70 26.45
CA LEU A 101 7.84 4.69 26.60
C LEU A 101 6.56 4.07 27.16
N VAL A 102 6.13 4.57 28.33
CA VAL A 102 4.78 4.34 28.86
C VAL A 102 3.82 5.34 28.20
N GLY A 103 2.88 4.82 27.42
CA GLY A 103 1.87 5.60 26.71
C GLY A 103 1.09 4.75 25.72
N THR A 104 0.01 5.31 25.18
CA THR A 104 -0.89 4.65 24.23
C THR A 104 -0.49 5.00 22.79
N PRO A 105 -0.30 4.02 21.88
CA PRO A 105 -0.10 4.29 20.45
C PRO A 105 -1.27 5.10 19.87
N PHE A 106 -1.01 6.01 18.92
CA PHE A 106 -2.06 6.90 18.38
C PHE A 106 -3.26 6.16 17.80
N GLY A 107 -3.06 4.98 17.18
CA GLY A 107 -4.17 4.14 16.72
C GLY A 107 -5.10 3.67 17.84
N ASP A 108 -4.53 3.15 18.94
CA ASP A 108 -5.27 2.74 20.13
C ASP A 108 -5.87 3.94 20.87
N TYR A 109 -5.15 5.07 20.89
CA TYR A 109 -5.64 6.33 21.48
C TYR A 109 -6.91 6.78 20.77
N LEU A 110 -6.92 6.83 19.43
CA LEU A 110 -8.12 7.17 18.65
C LEU A 110 -9.26 6.18 18.90
N ALA A 111 -8.98 4.87 18.91
CA ALA A 111 -9.99 3.84 19.16
C ALA A 111 -10.65 3.97 20.55
N SER A 112 -9.94 4.52 21.55
CA SER A 112 -10.50 4.81 22.88
C SER A 112 -11.42 6.04 22.95
N ARG A 113 -11.43 6.90 21.92
CA ARG A 113 -12.24 8.13 21.89
C ARG A 113 -13.65 7.84 21.39
N ASN A 114 -14.61 8.64 21.85
CA ASN A 114 -15.99 8.57 21.37
C ASN A 114 -16.03 8.82 19.84
N GLY A 115 -16.55 7.85 19.09
CA GLY A 115 -16.60 7.89 17.63
C GLY A 115 -15.26 7.63 16.92
N GLY A 116 -14.22 7.16 17.62
CA GLY A 116 -12.94 6.74 17.03
C GLY A 116 -12.07 7.88 16.48
N ARG A 117 -12.38 9.14 16.82
CA ARG A 117 -11.74 10.35 16.26
C ARG A 117 -11.61 11.46 17.31
N LEU A 118 -10.88 12.52 16.98
CA LEU A 118 -10.67 13.67 17.86
C LEU A 118 -11.53 14.87 17.46
N PRO A 119 -11.90 15.74 18.42
CA PRO A 119 -12.32 17.11 18.13
C PRO A 119 -11.31 17.81 17.21
N PRO A 120 -11.74 18.61 16.21
CA PRO A 120 -10.82 19.13 15.20
C PRO A 120 -9.65 19.96 15.75
N ARG A 121 -9.87 20.74 16.83
CA ARG A 121 -8.78 21.46 17.52
C ARG A 121 -7.79 20.51 18.22
N GLU A 122 -8.26 19.42 18.83
CA GLU A 122 -7.38 18.43 19.45
C GLU A 122 -6.54 17.69 18.40
N ALA A 123 -7.14 17.30 17.26
CA ALA A 123 -6.42 16.72 16.12
C ALA A 123 -5.32 17.66 15.59
N ALA A 124 -5.62 18.95 15.46
CA ALA A 124 -4.69 19.97 14.99
C ALA A 124 -3.54 20.21 16.00
N THR A 125 -3.83 20.29 17.30
CA THR A 125 -2.82 20.45 18.35
C THR A 125 -1.89 19.24 18.43
N LEU A 126 -2.44 18.01 18.41
CA LEU A 126 -1.64 16.79 18.41
C LEU A 126 -0.72 16.72 17.18
N THR A 127 -1.26 17.02 15.99
CA THR A 127 -0.47 17.05 14.76
C THR A 127 0.60 18.15 14.80
N LEU A 128 0.31 19.32 15.36
CA LEU A 128 1.28 20.41 15.49
C LEU A 128 2.50 19.97 16.29
N GLU A 129 2.32 19.21 17.37
CA GLU A 129 3.43 18.68 18.15
C GLU A 129 4.26 17.63 17.38
N VAL A 130 3.62 16.77 16.57
CA VAL A 130 4.33 15.87 15.63
C VAL A 130 5.09 16.67 14.57
N ALA A 131 4.46 17.68 13.95
CA ALA A 131 5.08 18.49 12.90
C ALA A 131 6.24 19.35 13.44
N ARG A 132 6.16 19.84 14.68
CA ARG A 132 7.26 20.52 15.38
C ARG A 132 8.44 19.60 15.64
N PHE A 133 8.18 18.37 16.12
CA PHE A 133 9.23 17.36 16.28
C PHE A 133 9.94 17.05 14.96
N LEU A 134 9.16 16.79 13.90
CA LEU A 134 9.71 16.48 12.58
C LEU A 134 10.51 17.66 12.01
N ALA A 135 10.06 18.91 12.20
CA ALA A 135 10.81 20.09 11.79
C ALA A 135 12.13 20.27 12.57
N ALA A 136 12.14 19.96 13.87
CA ALA A 136 13.35 20.00 14.69
C ALA A 136 14.36 18.90 14.30
N ALA A 137 13.88 17.71 13.95
CA ALA A 137 14.70 16.60 13.49
C ALA A 137 15.27 16.84 12.07
N ASP A 138 14.45 17.38 11.16
CA ASP A 138 14.86 17.82 9.81
C ASP A 138 15.93 18.92 9.88
N ALA A 139 15.77 19.91 10.76
CA ALA A 139 16.80 20.93 11.03
C ALA A 139 18.12 20.37 11.61
N ALA A 140 18.09 19.17 12.20
CA ALA A 140 19.27 18.42 12.63
C ALA A 140 19.80 17.44 11.57
N GLY A 141 19.23 17.44 10.36
CA GLY A 141 19.62 16.54 9.26
C GLY A 141 19.12 15.09 9.42
N VAL A 142 18.01 14.88 10.15
CA VAL A 142 17.46 13.56 10.45
C VAL A 142 15.96 13.50 10.21
N GLU A 143 15.56 12.95 9.07
CA GLU A 143 14.17 12.66 8.75
C GLU A 143 13.72 11.34 9.40
N HIS A 144 12.44 11.25 9.79
CA HIS A 144 11.80 10.00 10.19
C HIS A 144 11.51 9.14 8.95
N GLY A 145 11.02 9.77 7.87
CA GLY A 145 10.71 9.18 6.57
C GLY A 145 9.63 8.08 6.55
N ARG A 146 8.96 7.82 7.68
CA ARG A 146 7.96 6.74 7.81
C ARG A 146 7.06 6.85 9.03
N ILE A 147 6.38 7.97 9.24
CA ILE A 147 5.42 8.12 10.35
C ILE A 147 4.23 7.15 10.20
N ARG A 148 3.94 6.39 11.25
CA ARG A 148 2.80 5.46 11.37
C ARG A 148 2.00 5.73 12.66
N PRO A 149 0.77 5.21 12.80
CA PRO A 149 -0.01 5.37 14.04
C PRO A 149 0.67 4.77 15.26
N ASN A 150 1.54 3.78 15.07
CA ASN A 150 2.33 3.21 16.16
C ASN A 150 3.69 3.91 16.34
N SER A 151 4.09 4.87 15.50
CA SER A 151 5.27 5.72 15.71
C SER A 151 4.94 6.88 16.66
N VAL A 152 3.70 7.39 16.60
CA VAL A 152 3.17 8.44 17.50
C VAL A 152 2.52 7.80 18.72
N MET A 153 2.87 8.31 19.90
CA MET A 153 2.51 7.79 21.21
C MET A 153 2.01 8.94 22.10
N ILE A 154 0.93 8.71 22.86
CA ILE A 154 0.32 9.69 23.75
C ILE A 154 0.50 9.19 25.19
N THR A 155 1.15 9.98 26.05
CA THR A 155 1.30 9.65 27.47
C THR A 155 0.01 9.93 28.25
N ASP A 156 -0.12 9.40 29.46
CA ASP A 156 -1.28 9.67 30.32
C ASP A 156 -1.42 11.16 30.70
N ALA A 157 -0.32 11.92 30.61
CA ALA A 157 -0.30 13.37 30.76
C ALA A 157 -0.70 14.13 29.48
N GLY A 158 -1.08 13.43 28.40
CA GLY A 158 -1.44 14.00 27.10
C GLY A 158 -0.26 14.45 26.24
N GLU A 159 0.98 14.08 26.59
CA GLU A 159 2.16 14.48 25.82
C GLU A 159 2.36 13.61 24.59
N VAL A 160 2.65 14.25 23.45
CA VAL A 160 2.99 13.58 22.20
C VAL A 160 4.47 13.19 22.21
N ARG A 161 4.75 11.91 22.02
CA ARG A 161 6.10 11.39 21.80
C ARG A 161 6.15 10.51 20.54
N VAL A 162 7.31 10.48 19.89
CA VAL A 162 7.54 9.84 18.59
C VAL A 162 8.75 8.91 18.68
N ARG A 163 8.55 7.65 18.34
CA ARG A 163 9.60 6.63 18.24
C ARG A 163 9.90 6.30 16.78
N GLY A 164 11.07 5.72 16.51
CA GLY A 164 11.40 5.20 15.18
C GLY A 164 12.05 6.20 14.24
N LEU A 165 12.41 7.40 14.71
CA LEU A 165 13.14 8.43 13.96
C LEU A 165 14.34 7.82 13.21
N GLY A 166 14.34 7.86 11.88
CA GLY A 166 15.35 7.27 11.00
C GLY A 166 15.39 5.73 10.98
N VAL A 167 15.15 5.09 12.12
CA VAL A 167 15.17 3.64 12.34
C VAL A 167 14.05 2.94 11.56
N ASP A 168 12.82 3.44 11.59
CA ASP A 168 11.68 2.80 10.93
C ASP A 168 11.84 2.82 9.39
N ARG A 169 12.37 3.91 8.81
CA ARG A 169 12.69 3.94 7.37
C ARG A 169 13.84 3.00 7.00
N ALA A 170 14.83 2.80 7.86
CA ALA A 170 15.93 1.86 7.64
C ALA A 170 15.47 0.39 7.71
N LEU A 171 14.45 0.09 8.51
CA LEU A 171 13.88 -1.25 8.64
C LEU A 171 12.95 -1.61 7.48
N TYR A 172 12.04 -0.69 7.13
CA TYR A 172 10.87 -1.00 6.29
C TYR A 172 10.84 -0.23 4.95
N GLY A 173 11.74 0.74 4.75
CA GLY A 173 11.73 1.68 3.62
C GLY A 173 10.98 2.99 3.91
N VAL A 174 11.10 3.95 3.00
CA VAL A 174 10.43 5.28 3.07
C VAL A 174 8.97 5.15 2.63
N GLU A 175 8.04 5.81 3.34
CA GLU A 175 6.61 5.76 3.02
C GLU A 175 5.94 7.15 3.10
N PRO A 176 5.36 7.67 2.00
CA PRO A 176 5.36 7.13 0.64
C PRO A 176 6.77 7.09 0.03
N ALA A 177 6.99 6.20 -0.94
CA ALA A 177 8.29 6.04 -1.59
C ALA A 177 8.81 7.34 -2.24
N GLY A 178 10.12 7.53 -2.16
CA GLY A 178 10.83 8.72 -2.68
C GLY A 178 11.59 9.45 -1.57
N ASP A 179 11.51 10.78 -1.61
CA ASP A 179 12.19 11.68 -0.68
C ASP A 179 11.66 11.58 0.76
N ALA A 180 12.56 11.56 1.75
CA ALA A 180 12.23 11.32 3.15
C ALA A 180 11.64 12.55 3.86
N ALA A 181 12.08 13.77 3.54
CA ALA A 181 11.50 14.99 4.09
C ALA A 181 10.05 15.18 3.60
N LEU A 182 9.79 14.90 2.31
CA LEU A 182 8.45 14.87 1.73
C LEU A 182 7.59 13.70 2.26
N ALA A 183 8.20 12.61 2.72
CA ALA A 183 7.50 11.55 3.43
C ALA A 183 7.08 11.99 4.84
N ASP A 184 7.85 12.84 5.53
CA ASP A 184 7.47 13.42 6.83
C ASP A 184 6.39 14.50 6.71
N VAL A 185 6.39 15.29 5.62
CA VAL A 185 5.24 16.16 5.26
C VAL A 185 3.97 15.32 5.07
N HIS A 186 4.06 14.19 4.36
CA HIS A 186 2.94 13.27 4.21
C HIS A 186 2.53 12.67 5.58
N GLY A 187 3.50 12.27 6.40
CA GLY A 187 3.30 11.69 7.73
C GLY A 187 2.53 12.60 8.68
N ALA A 188 2.90 13.88 8.77
CA ALA A 188 2.15 14.88 9.51
C ALA A 188 0.72 15.04 8.97
N GLY A 189 0.56 15.07 7.64
CA GLY A 189 -0.76 15.05 6.99
C GLY A 189 -1.59 13.81 7.34
N ALA A 190 -0.97 12.65 7.47
CA ALA A 190 -1.64 11.38 7.79
C ALA A 190 -2.09 11.31 9.25
N VAL A 191 -1.30 11.83 10.19
CA VAL A 191 -1.70 11.98 11.60
C VAL A 191 -2.93 12.90 11.72
N LEU A 192 -2.95 14.03 11.01
CA LEU A 192 -4.10 14.94 11.00
C LEU A 192 -5.35 14.30 10.37
N PHE A 193 -5.17 13.62 9.23
CA PHE A 193 -6.24 12.90 8.56
C PHE A 193 -6.88 11.86 9.49
N ALA A 194 -6.06 11.06 10.16
CA ALA A 194 -6.53 10.07 11.13
C ALA A 194 -7.17 10.70 12.37
N GLY A 195 -6.60 11.77 12.92
CA GLY A 195 -7.19 12.52 14.03
C GLY A 195 -8.60 13.07 13.71
N LEU A 196 -8.81 13.55 12.48
CA LEU A 196 -10.08 14.12 12.03
C LEU A 196 -11.12 13.06 11.63
N THR A 197 -10.69 11.91 11.10
CA THR A 197 -11.58 10.93 10.46
C THR A 197 -11.70 9.59 11.18
N GLY A 198 -10.79 9.28 12.11
CA GLY A 198 -10.65 7.97 12.74
C GLY A 198 -10.09 6.89 11.82
N ARG A 199 -9.51 7.27 10.67
CA ARG A 199 -9.06 6.35 9.61
C ARG A 199 -7.69 6.73 9.07
N TRP A 200 -6.86 5.76 8.69
CA TRP A 200 -5.58 6.06 8.06
C TRP A 200 -5.76 6.38 6.56
N PRO A 201 -4.99 7.31 5.97
CA PRO A 201 -5.10 7.65 4.55
C PRO A 201 -4.53 6.53 3.65
N GLY A 202 -5.42 5.86 2.93
CA GLY A 202 -5.09 4.71 2.07
C GLY A 202 -6.05 3.55 2.34
N PRO A 203 -6.17 2.56 1.44
CA PRO A 203 -7.18 1.50 1.57
C PRO A 203 -6.89 0.49 2.69
N GLU A 204 -5.62 0.35 3.08
CA GLU A 204 -5.14 -0.64 4.05
C GLU A 204 -5.48 -0.27 5.50
N GLU A 205 -5.78 -1.28 6.34
CA GLU A 205 -5.77 -1.12 7.80
C GLU A 205 -4.32 -1.08 8.30
N ILE A 206 -4.01 -0.06 9.09
CA ILE A 206 -2.65 0.24 9.52
C ILE A 206 -2.64 0.47 11.02
N ASN A 207 -1.96 -0.43 11.75
CA ASN A 207 -1.80 -0.36 13.21
C ASN A 207 -3.14 -0.11 13.95
N ARG A 208 -4.16 -0.93 13.64
CA ARG A 208 -5.55 -0.87 14.15
C ARG A 208 -6.38 0.35 13.70
N LEU A 209 -5.84 1.24 12.87
CA LEU A 209 -6.66 2.26 12.20
C LEU A 209 -7.15 1.73 10.86
N PRO A 210 -8.48 1.63 10.64
CA PRO A 210 -9.03 1.20 9.36
C PRO A 210 -8.70 2.21 8.26
N GLY A 211 -8.47 1.72 7.04
CA GLY A 211 -8.21 2.55 5.88
C GLY A 211 -9.43 3.35 5.39
N VAL A 212 -9.20 4.18 4.39
CA VAL A 212 -10.20 4.85 3.55
C VAL A 212 -10.04 4.41 2.10
N PRO A 213 -11.09 3.88 1.43
CA PRO A 213 -11.07 3.60 0.01
C PRO A 213 -10.63 4.81 -0.82
N THR A 214 -9.80 4.55 -1.83
CA THR A 214 -9.34 5.60 -2.76
C THR A 214 -10.45 6.02 -3.71
N ILE A 215 -10.27 7.20 -4.32
CA ILE A 215 -11.18 7.80 -5.30
C ILE A 215 -10.44 8.13 -6.60
N GLY A 216 -11.10 7.90 -7.73
CA GLY A 216 -10.54 8.17 -9.06
C GLY A 216 -9.20 7.47 -9.29
N GLN A 217 -8.16 8.25 -9.61
CA GLN A 217 -6.79 7.79 -9.89
C GLN A 217 -6.03 7.34 -8.61
N GLY A 218 -6.61 6.41 -7.84
CA GLY A 218 -6.01 5.87 -6.62
C GLY A 218 -5.73 6.92 -5.53
N LYS A 219 -6.43 8.06 -5.54
CA LYS A 219 -6.17 9.16 -4.58
C LYS A 219 -6.97 8.96 -3.30
N VAL A 220 -6.35 9.23 -2.15
CA VAL A 220 -7.08 9.31 -0.88
C VAL A 220 -8.09 10.47 -0.97
N PRO A 221 -9.35 10.33 -0.56
CA PRO A 221 -10.29 11.44 -0.52
C PRO A 221 -9.88 12.49 0.53
N TRP A 222 -10.44 13.69 0.46
CA TRP A 222 -10.23 14.70 1.51
C TRP A 222 -10.95 14.31 2.81
N PRO A 223 -10.46 14.73 4.00
CA PRO A 223 -11.16 14.53 5.27
C PRO A 223 -12.66 14.86 5.22
N SER A 224 -13.05 16.00 4.63
CA SER A 224 -14.45 16.43 4.51
C SER A 224 -15.36 15.50 3.67
N ARG A 225 -14.77 14.62 2.85
CA ARG A 225 -15.50 13.58 2.10
C ARG A 225 -15.70 12.30 2.92
N VAL A 226 -14.84 12.03 3.90
CA VAL A 226 -14.97 10.91 4.84
C VAL A 226 -15.92 11.31 5.99
N VAL A 227 -15.79 12.55 6.45
CA VAL A 227 -16.43 13.08 7.65
C VAL A 227 -16.91 14.51 7.39
N ALA A 228 -18.23 14.74 7.45
CA ALA A 228 -18.83 15.96 6.92
C ALA A 228 -18.61 17.23 7.76
N ASP A 229 -18.21 17.10 9.03
CA ASP A 229 -18.02 18.20 9.98
C ASP A 229 -16.56 18.67 10.12
N VAL A 230 -15.65 18.24 9.22
CA VAL A 230 -14.26 18.71 9.22
C VAL A 230 -14.20 20.22 8.84
N PRO A 231 -13.56 21.07 9.68
CA PRO A 231 -13.36 22.49 9.40
C PRO A 231 -12.52 22.75 8.15
N ALA A 232 -12.87 23.80 7.39
CA ALA A 232 -12.30 24.05 6.07
C ALA A 232 -10.78 24.31 6.08
N ASP A 233 -10.23 24.88 7.16
CA ASP A 233 -8.79 25.09 7.33
C ASP A 233 -8.02 23.77 7.41
N LEU A 234 -8.47 22.88 8.29
CA LEU A 234 -7.80 21.61 8.55
C LEU A 234 -7.96 20.64 7.38
N ASP A 235 -9.10 20.67 6.69
CA ASP A 235 -9.34 19.96 5.44
C ASP A 235 -8.32 20.37 4.35
N GLN A 236 -8.09 21.68 4.19
CA GLN A 236 -7.10 22.23 3.25
C GLN A 236 -5.65 21.92 3.65
N ILE A 237 -5.30 22.04 4.95
CA ILE A 237 -3.95 21.70 5.46
C ILE A 237 -3.65 20.23 5.22
N THR A 238 -4.58 19.34 5.59
CA THR A 238 -4.46 17.89 5.34
C THR A 238 -4.27 17.59 3.86
N ALA A 239 -5.08 18.21 2.98
CA ALA A 239 -5.01 17.98 1.54
C ALA A 239 -3.71 18.50 0.89
N ARG A 240 -3.09 19.55 1.44
CA ARG A 240 -1.80 20.07 0.98
C ARG A 240 -0.63 19.20 1.44
N ALA A 241 -0.70 18.64 2.65
CA ALA A 241 0.32 17.77 3.22
C ALA A 241 0.31 16.34 2.63
N LEU A 242 -0.87 15.73 2.45
CA LEU A 242 -0.99 14.38 1.92
C LEU A 242 -0.62 14.29 0.43
N ARG A 243 0.56 13.72 0.13
CA ARG A 243 0.98 13.44 -1.26
C ARG A 243 0.06 12.44 -1.99
N SER A 244 -0.66 11.60 -1.25
CA SER A 244 -1.61 10.60 -1.76
C SER A 244 -2.98 11.17 -2.14
N THR A 245 -3.32 12.41 -1.76
CA THR A 245 -4.57 13.08 -2.19
C THR A 245 -4.30 14.16 -3.23
N SER A 246 -5.35 14.67 -3.88
CA SER A 246 -5.26 15.81 -4.80
C SER A 246 -5.22 17.13 -4.01
N PRO A 247 -4.33 18.08 -4.33
CA PRO A 247 -4.23 19.33 -3.59
C PRO A 247 -5.42 20.26 -3.88
N PRO A 248 -5.70 21.27 -3.03
CA PRO A 248 -6.69 22.30 -3.33
C PRO A 248 -6.38 23.04 -4.63
N LYS A 249 -7.41 23.35 -5.43
CA LYS A 249 -7.23 24.17 -6.64
C LYS A 249 -6.63 25.53 -6.26
N GLY A 250 -5.53 25.89 -6.90
CA GLY A 250 -4.85 27.18 -6.68
C GLY A 250 -3.97 27.25 -5.43
N LEU A 251 -3.81 26.17 -4.64
CA LEU A 251 -2.89 26.12 -3.52
C LEU A 251 -1.77 25.10 -3.76
N SER A 252 -0.52 25.54 -3.60
CA SER A 252 0.65 24.66 -3.61
C SER A 252 0.62 23.69 -2.44
N ARG A 253 1.21 22.50 -2.64
CA ARG A 253 1.53 21.59 -1.53
C ARG A 253 2.52 22.24 -0.56
N PHE A 254 2.63 21.69 0.64
CA PHE A 254 3.73 22.03 1.53
C PHE A 254 5.03 21.39 1.01
N GLY A 255 6.11 22.17 1.00
CA GLY A 255 7.46 21.69 0.64
C GLY A 255 8.19 21.08 1.83
N THR A 256 7.96 21.63 3.03
CA THR A 256 8.61 21.22 4.28
C THR A 256 7.60 20.99 5.41
N VAL A 257 7.99 20.22 6.43
CA VAL A 257 7.12 19.96 7.59
C VAL A 257 7.01 21.20 8.51
N ALA A 258 7.98 22.11 8.46
CA ALA A 258 7.92 23.42 9.11
C ALA A 258 6.76 24.30 8.58
N GLU A 259 6.44 24.23 7.28
CA GLU A 259 5.25 24.90 6.72
C GLU A 259 3.94 24.30 7.25
N VAL A 260 3.89 22.97 7.43
CA VAL A 260 2.73 22.26 8.03
C VAL A 260 2.53 22.74 9.47
N ALA A 261 3.60 22.77 10.27
CA ALA A 261 3.56 23.27 11.64
C ALA A 261 3.11 24.74 11.71
N THR A 262 3.63 25.59 10.81
CA THR A 262 3.26 27.01 10.73
C THR A 262 1.77 27.18 10.41
N ALA A 263 1.25 26.44 9.42
CA ALA A 263 -0.16 26.50 9.05
C ALA A 263 -1.10 26.01 10.17
N LEU A 264 -0.71 24.95 10.89
CA LEU A 264 -1.47 24.46 12.05
C LEU A 264 -1.45 25.45 13.22
N ALA A 265 -0.31 26.06 13.53
CA ALA A 265 -0.20 27.06 14.59
C ALA A 265 -1.09 28.27 14.33
N ALA A 266 -1.05 28.84 13.11
CA ALA A 266 -1.91 29.96 12.70
C ALA A 266 -3.41 29.59 12.68
N THR A 267 -3.75 28.33 12.44
CA THR A 267 -5.14 27.85 12.47
C THR A 267 -5.67 27.67 13.90
N LEU A 268 -4.79 27.45 14.89
CA LEU A 268 -5.17 27.26 16.28
C LEU A 268 -5.35 28.59 17.05
N THR A 269 -4.74 29.68 16.61
CA THR A 269 -4.94 31.02 17.18
C THR A 269 -6.30 31.62 16.84
N GLU A 270 -6.90 31.23 15.71
CA GLU A 270 -8.17 31.76 15.21
C GLU A 270 -9.36 30.79 15.38
N PRO A 271 -10.61 31.27 15.34
CA PRO A 271 -11.79 30.41 15.20
C PRO A 271 -11.71 29.59 13.90
N LEU A 272 -11.85 28.27 13.99
CA LEU A 272 -11.79 27.39 12.82
C LEU A 272 -12.93 27.73 11.84
N ARG A 273 -12.62 27.93 10.56
CA ARG A 273 -13.66 28.16 9.55
C ARG A 273 -14.60 26.94 9.47
N PRO A 274 -15.93 27.15 9.43
CA PRO A 274 -16.87 26.06 9.39
C PRO A 274 -16.60 25.13 8.20
N PRO A 275 -17.07 23.88 8.24
CA PRO A 275 -16.93 22.94 7.13
C PRO A 275 -17.34 23.61 5.82
N ALA A 276 -16.54 23.43 4.77
CA ALA A 276 -16.82 24.01 3.47
C ALA A 276 -18.18 23.50 2.99
N GLY A 277 -19.22 24.32 3.21
CA GLY A 277 -20.59 23.87 3.10
C GLY A 277 -20.80 23.20 1.76
N ARG A 278 -21.28 21.94 1.77
CA ARG A 278 -21.64 21.25 0.54
C ARG A 278 -22.48 22.22 -0.27
N ARG A 279 -22.00 22.63 -1.46
CA ARG A 279 -22.84 23.22 -2.49
C ARG A 279 -23.80 22.12 -2.97
N HIS A 280 -24.73 21.72 -2.09
CA HIS A 280 -26.01 21.17 -2.52
C HIS A 280 -26.50 22.13 -3.58
N GLY A 281 -26.69 21.60 -4.79
CA GLY A 281 -27.10 22.42 -5.91
C GLY A 281 -28.40 23.12 -5.53
N ARG A 282 -28.35 24.44 -5.33
CA ARG A 282 -29.52 25.32 -5.25
C ARG A 282 -30.11 25.44 -6.68
N ARG A 283 -30.45 24.29 -7.24
CA ARG A 283 -30.94 24.01 -8.59
C ARG A 283 -32.14 23.05 -8.59
N GLN A 284 -32.75 22.85 -7.41
CA GLN A 284 -34.06 22.22 -7.26
C GLN A 284 -35.07 23.22 -6.66
N ARG A 285 -35.17 24.40 -7.28
CA ARG A 285 -36.29 25.34 -7.08
C ARG A 285 -36.53 26.35 -8.22
N GLN A 286 -36.05 26.05 -9.43
CA GLN A 286 -36.49 26.69 -10.67
C GLN A 286 -36.41 25.65 -11.80
N LEU A 287 -37.56 25.03 -12.13
CA LEU A 287 -37.92 24.41 -13.41
C LEU A 287 -39.32 23.78 -13.30
N VAL A 288 -40.32 24.61 -12.98
CA VAL A 288 -41.75 24.32 -13.24
C VAL A 288 -42.21 25.33 -14.28
N SER A 289 -41.68 25.21 -15.51
CA SER A 289 -42.01 26.10 -16.64
C SER A 289 -41.44 25.69 -18.01
N VAL A 290 -41.16 24.40 -18.29
CA VAL A 290 -40.79 23.95 -19.66
C VAL A 290 -41.47 22.62 -20.00
N THR A 291 -42.77 22.67 -20.25
CA THR A 291 -43.52 21.53 -20.86
C THR A 291 -44.33 21.96 -22.09
N VAL A 292 -44.35 23.26 -22.41
CA VAL A 292 -45.15 23.85 -23.51
C VAL A 292 -44.33 24.08 -24.79
N ALA A 293 -43.00 24.21 -24.69
CA ALA A 293 -42.15 24.63 -25.82
C ALA A 293 -41.78 23.52 -26.83
N VAL A 294 -41.88 22.24 -26.46
CA VAL A 294 -41.39 21.11 -27.30
C VAL A 294 -42.41 20.67 -28.36
N VAL A 295 -43.71 20.90 -28.11
CA VAL A 295 -44.79 20.54 -29.06
C VAL A 295 -44.83 21.50 -30.27
N ALA A 296 -44.36 22.74 -30.12
CA ALA A 296 -44.42 23.75 -31.17
C ALA A 296 -43.37 23.58 -32.29
N ILE A 297 -42.20 22.98 -32.00
CA ILE A 297 -41.08 22.93 -32.95
C ILE A 297 -41.16 21.72 -33.90
N MET A 298 -41.78 20.61 -33.46
CA MET A 298 -41.99 19.42 -34.30
C MET A 298 -43.03 19.62 -35.42
N GLY A 299 -43.87 20.67 -35.35
CA GLY A 299 -44.90 20.95 -36.36
C GLY A 299 -44.41 21.66 -37.63
N LEU A 300 -43.21 22.24 -37.63
CA LEU A 300 -42.73 23.12 -38.71
C LEU A 300 -41.65 22.50 -39.63
N ALA A 301 -41.13 21.32 -39.30
CA ALA A 301 -40.11 20.65 -40.11
C ALA A 301 -40.67 19.82 -41.29
N LEU A 302 -41.99 19.56 -41.32
CA LEU A 302 -42.62 18.64 -42.29
C LEU A 302 -43.12 19.27 -43.60
N ILE A 303 -42.89 20.58 -43.81
CA ILE A 303 -43.34 21.31 -45.01
C ILE A 303 -42.15 21.72 -45.91
N GLY A 304 -40.91 21.56 -45.45
CA GLY A 304 -39.74 22.23 -46.05
C GLY A 304 -38.97 21.53 -47.17
N VAL A 305 -39.10 20.20 -47.38
CA VAL A 305 -38.25 19.46 -48.33
C VAL A 305 -39.06 18.52 -49.23
N ALA A 306 -39.88 19.12 -50.06
CA ALA A 306 -40.36 18.52 -51.30
C ALA A 306 -40.11 19.48 -52.47
N MET A 307 -38.90 19.48 -53.05
CA MET A 307 -38.61 19.86 -54.45
C MET A 307 -37.13 19.59 -54.81
N ILE A 308 -36.92 18.83 -55.91
CA ILE A 308 -35.84 18.91 -56.92
C ILE A 308 -34.37 18.74 -56.40
N LYS A 309 -33.64 17.62 -56.61
CA LYS A 309 -33.18 16.89 -57.83
C LYS A 309 -31.99 17.51 -58.62
N GLY A 310 -30.91 16.71 -58.72
CA GLY A 310 -29.80 16.79 -59.71
C GLY A 310 -28.60 17.66 -59.28
N LEU A 311 -27.33 17.35 -59.55
CA LEU A 311 -26.61 16.16 -60.10
C LEU A 311 -25.20 16.12 -59.43
N GLY A 312 -24.37 15.07 -59.47
CA GLY A 312 -24.48 13.70 -60.02
C GLY A 312 -23.14 13.19 -60.59
N GLY A 313 -22.57 12.09 -60.07
CA GLY A 313 -21.28 11.52 -60.52
C GLY A 313 -20.72 10.40 -59.62
N ASP A 314 -20.47 9.22 -60.21
CA ASP A 314 -19.86 8.00 -59.66
C ASP A 314 -18.56 7.67 -60.46
N PRO A 315 -17.70 6.69 -60.09
CA PRO A 315 -17.10 6.39 -58.78
C PRO A 315 -15.57 6.08 -58.94
N LEU A 316 -15.00 5.14 -58.13
CA LEU A 316 -13.63 4.56 -58.15
C LEU A 316 -12.55 5.38 -57.39
N ASN A 317 -11.64 4.81 -56.58
CA ASN A 317 -10.92 3.54 -56.74
C ASN A 317 -10.29 3.04 -55.42
N ILE A 318 -9.99 1.72 -55.33
CA ILE A 318 -9.23 1.12 -54.22
C ILE A 318 -7.77 0.96 -54.64
N ALA A 319 -6.81 1.47 -53.85
CA ALA A 319 -5.38 1.21 -54.06
C ALA A 319 -4.63 0.91 -52.75
N ARG A 320 -4.23 -0.36 -52.66
CA ARG A 320 -3.39 -1.01 -51.65
C ARG A 320 -1.94 -0.52 -51.71
N ALA A 321 -1.31 -0.27 -50.56
CA ALA A 321 0.16 -0.28 -50.44
C ALA A 321 0.59 -0.82 -49.06
N ALA A 322 1.52 -1.77 -49.07
CA ALA A 322 2.12 -2.38 -47.88
C ALA A 322 3.55 -2.84 -48.21
N ARG A 323 4.34 -3.19 -47.17
CA ARG A 323 5.73 -3.71 -47.17
C ARG A 323 6.86 -2.66 -47.32
N PRO A 324 8.12 -3.01 -46.94
CA PRO A 324 8.55 -3.92 -45.87
C PRO A 324 9.76 -3.39 -45.07
N SER A 325 10.20 -4.14 -44.05
CA SER A 325 11.64 -4.28 -43.72
C SER A 325 11.89 -5.61 -43.01
N GLN A 326 13.09 -6.16 -43.18
CA GLN A 326 13.45 -7.53 -42.82
C GLN A 326 14.46 -7.61 -41.66
N THR A 327 14.38 -8.74 -40.94
CA THR A 327 15.44 -9.52 -40.28
C THR A 327 16.89 -9.00 -40.27
N THR A 328 17.51 -9.01 -39.07
CA THR A 328 18.89 -9.53 -38.88
C THR A 328 18.96 -10.31 -37.56
N SER A 329 19.82 -11.33 -37.50
CA SER A 329 19.98 -12.31 -36.40
C SER A 329 21.21 -12.04 -35.54
N ALA A 330 21.19 -12.45 -34.26
CA ALA A 330 22.37 -12.72 -33.44
C ALA A 330 22.07 -13.80 -32.37
N LEU A 331 23.08 -14.63 -32.05
CA LEU A 331 23.01 -15.83 -31.21
C LEU A 331 23.77 -15.60 -29.86
N PRO A 332 23.79 -16.56 -28.90
CA PRO A 332 23.30 -16.36 -27.53
C PRO A 332 24.42 -16.11 -26.49
N PRO A 333 24.05 -15.99 -25.21
CA PRO A 333 24.85 -16.58 -24.13
C PRO A 333 24.10 -17.69 -23.38
N THR A 334 24.68 -18.88 -23.48
CA THR A 334 24.95 -19.85 -22.39
C THR A 334 23.92 -20.07 -21.29
N SER A 335 23.41 -21.30 -21.27
CA SER A 335 22.68 -21.94 -20.18
C SER A 335 23.35 -21.78 -18.81
N ALA A 336 22.61 -21.24 -17.84
CA ALA A 336 22.85 -21.49 -16.42
C ALA A 336 21.82 -22.54 -15.95
N ALA A 337 22.31 -23.68 -15.47
CA ALA A 337 21.46 -24.83 -15.15
C ALA A 337 20.42 -24.48 -14.07
N SER A 338 19.14 -24.65 -14.42
CA SER A 338 18.05 -24.54 -13.45
C SER A 338 17.96 -25.80 -12.61
N THR A 339 17.94 -25.63 -11.29
CA THR A 339 17.55 -26.70 -10.35
C THR A 339 16.19 -27.26 -10.78
N PRO A 340 16.05 -28.60 -10.94
CA PRO A 340 14.80 -29.18 -11.39
C PRO A 340 13.67 -28.77 -10.46
N ALA A 341 12.56 -28.32 -11.05
CA ALA A 341 11.34 -28.10 -10.29
C ALA A 341 10.83 -29.46 -9.76
N GLY A 342 10.19 -29.43 -8.58
CA GLY A 342 9.64 -30.64 -7.97
C GLY A 342 8.52 -31.30 -8.81
N PRO A 343 8.03 -32.48 -8.39
CA PRO A 343 6.94 -33.18 -9.08
C PRO A 343 5.74 -32.29 -9.38
N GLU A 344 5.04 -32.59 -10.48
CA GLU A 344 3.83 -31.87 -10.87
C GLU A 344 2.69 -32.17 -9.88
N ILE A 345 2.07 -31.12 -9.35
CA ILE A 345 0.89 -31.22 -8.49
C ILE A 345 -0.35 -31.17 -9.39
N PRO A 346 -1.25 -32.17 -9.32
CA PRO A 346 -2.47 -32.16 -10.12
C PRO A 346 -3.42 -31.04 -9.66
N ILE A 347 -3.91 -30.27 -10.63
CA ILE A 347 -5.01 -29.33 -10.42
C ILE A 347 -6.32 -30.13 -10.42
N VAL A 348 -7.17 -29.93 -9.41
CA VAL A 348 -8.47 -30.60 -9.30
C VAL A 348 -9.57 -29.79 -9.99
N SER A 349 -9.56 -28.47 -9.83
CA SER A 349 -10.44 -27.57 -10.56
C SER A 349 -9.90 -26.14 -10.60
N ALA A 350 -10.50 -25.30 -11.42
CA ALA A 350 -10.31 -23.85 -11.39
C ALA A 350 -11.66 -23.15 -11.57
N VAL A 351 -11.79 -21.93 -11.05
CA VAL A 351 -12.94 -21.04 -11.23
C VAL A 351 -12.47 -19.64 -11.61
N ASP A 352 -13.30 -18.92 -12.37
CA ASP A 352 -13.09 -17.51 -12.66
C ASP A 352 -13.26 -16.67 -11.39
N PHE A 353 -12.36 -15.71 -11.20
CA PHE A 353 -12.24 -14.97 -9.95
C PHE A 353 -12.23 -13.46 -10.21
N ASP A 354 -13.43 -12.88 -10.17
CA ASP A 354 -13.69 -11.43 -10.27
C ASP A 354 -14.58 -10.99 -9.11
N PRO A 355 -14.05 -10.85 -7.88
CA PRO A 355 -14.85 -10.46 -6.71
C PRO A 355 -15.39 -9.02 -6.80
N TYR A 356 -14.84 -8.22 -7.73
CA TYR A 356 -15.04 -6.78 -7.86
C TYR A 356 -15.90 -6.35 -9.06
N GLY A 357 -16.35 -7.28 -9.92
CA GLY A 357 -17.24 -6.99 -11.03
C GLY A 357 -18.73 -7.08 -10.69
N ASP A 358 -19.54 -6.31 -11.43
CA ASP A 358 -21.00 -6.26 -11.27
C ASP A 358 -21.67 -7.64 -11.43
N THR A 359 -21.14 -8.48 -12.33
CA THR A 359 -21.60 -9.85 -12.59
C THR A 359 -20.82 -10.91 -11.82
N LYS A 360 -19.69 -10.52 -11.18
CA LYS A 360 -18.67 -11.40 -10.57
C LYS A 360 -18.24 -12.57 -11.45
N ARG A 361 -18.13 -12.36 -12.76
CA ARG A 361 -17.88 -13.42 -13.75
C ARG A 361 -16.94 -12.95 -14.85
N GLU A 362 -15.89 -13.73 -15.04
CA GLU A 362 -14.76 -13.44 -15.92
C GLU A 362 -14.61 -14.63 -16.89
N ASN A 363 -15.53 -14.74 -17.86
CA ASN A 363 -15.62 -15.84 -18.83
C ASN A 363 -15.59 -17.27 -18.23
N PRO A 364 -16.52 -17.64 -17.32
CA PRO A 364 -16.56 -18.95 -16.64
C PRO A 364 -16.49 -20.16 -17.60
N LYS A 365 -17.08 -20.03 -18.79
CA LYS A 365 -17.10 -21.10 -19.81
C LYS A 365 -15.72 -21.43 -20.40
N LEU A 366 -14.75 -20.53 -20.29
CA LEU A 366 -13.40 -20.73 -20.81
C LEU A 366 -12.42 -21.26 -19.75
N VAL A 367 -12.82 -21.32 -18.47
CA VAL A 367 -11.92 -21.69 -17.37
C VAL A 367 -11.28 -23.08 -17.54
N PRO A 368 -11.98 -24.13 -18.05
CA PRO A 368 -11.35 -25.41 -18.31
C PRO A 368 -10.16 -25.35 -19.28
N LEU A 369 -10.12 -24.35 -20.18
CA LEU A 369 -9.06 -24.17 -21.18
C LEU A 369 -7.74 -23.64 -20.59
N ALA A 370 -7.72 -23.22 -19.32
CA ALA A 370 -6.47 -22.85 -18.64
C ALA A 370 -5.76 -24.08 -18.03
N ILE A 371 -6.42 -25.23 -17.97
CA ILE A 371 -5.98 -26.43 -17.24
C ILE A 371 -6.19 -27.73 -18.04
N ASP A 372 -6.46 -27.65 -19.34
CA ASP A 372 -6.64 -28.83 -20.22
C ASP A 372 -5.34 -29.34 -20.87
N ALA A 373 -4.21 -28.72 -20.50
CA ALA A 373 -2.86 -28.96 -21.01
C ALA A 373 -2.69 -28.72 -22.53
N LYS A 374 -3.58 -27.95 -23.17
CA LYS A 374 -3.52 -27.59 -24.59
C LYS A 374 -3.13 -26.13 -24.81
N PRO A 375 -1.84 -25.83 -25.07
CA PRO A 375 -1.33 -24.46 -25.16
C PRO A 375 -1.89 -23.63 -26.33
N GLU A 376 -2.64 -24.23 -27.25
CA GLU A 376 -3.40 -23.57 -28.32
C GLU A 376 -4.78 -23.07 -27.89
N THR A 377 -5.29 -23.52 -26.74
CA THR A 377 -6.52 -23.01 -26.13
C THR A 377 -6.18 -22.04 -25.00
N ALA A 378 -7.16 -21.24 -24.54
CA ALA A 378 -6.94 -20.35 -23.40
C ALA A 378 -8.25 -19.91 -22.74
N TRP A 379 -8.19 -19.76 -21.42
CA TRP A 379 -9.06 -18.81 -20.72
C TRP A 379 -8.62 -17.39 -21.05
N THR A 380 -9.58 -16.47 -21.18
CA THR A 380 -9.29 -15.04 -21.35
C THR A 380 -10.20 -14.22 -20.45
N THR A 381 -9.71 -13.07 -20.00
CA THR A 381 -10.54 -12.04 -19.37
C THR A 381 -11.63 -11.56 -20.33
N VAL A 382 -12.68 -10.89 -19.85
CA VAL A 382 -13.50 -10.02 -20.69
C VAL A 382 -12.64 -8.88 -21.25
N ARG A 383 -13.18 -8.14 -22.23
CA ARG A 383 -12.46 -7.00 -22.84
C ARG A 383 -12.69 -5.74 -22.03
N TYR A 384 -11.60 -5.16 -21.55
CA TYR A 384 -11.59 -3.90 -20.82
C TYR A 384 -11.23 -2.74 -21.75
N LYS A 385 -11.72 -1.53 -21.42
CA LYS A 385 -11.40 -0.29 -22.17
C LYS A 385 -10.06 0.35 -21.76
N ALA A 386 -9.49 -0.11 -20.64
CA ALA A 386 -8.22 0.34 -20.10
C ALA A 386 -7.48 -0.86 -19.47
N GLY A 387 -6.15 -0.80 -19.42
CA GLY A 387 -5.30 -1.88 -18.89
C GLY A 387 -5.46 -2.10 -17.39
N ASP A 388 -5.90 -1.07 -16.65
CA ASP A 388 -6.18 -1.08 -15.22
C ASP A 388 -7.51 -1.73 -14.83
N LEU A 389 -8.08 -2.57 -15.71
CA LEU A 389 -9.35 -3.26 -15.50
C LEU A 389 -10.54 -2.31 -15.25
N GLY A 390 -10.43 -1.04 -15.64
CA GLY A 390 -11.42 -0.01 -15.30
C GLY A 390 -11.39 0.42 -13.83
N GLY A 391 -10.25 0.25 -13.17
CA GLY A 391 -10.03 0.57 -11.75
C GLY A 391 -10.28 -0.58 -10.77
N LYS A 392 -10.49 -1.82 -11.25
CA LYS A 392 -10.56 -2.99 -10.36
C LYS A 392 -9.16 -3.32 -9.79
N PRO A 393 -9.05 -3.78 -8.54
CA PRO A 393 -7.78 -4.28 -7.97
C PRO A 393 -7.16 -5.48 -8.69
N GLY A 394 -7.95 -6.18 -9.50
CA GLY A 394 -7.52 -7.27 -10.37
C GLY A 394 -8.68 -8.18 -10.77
N VAL A 395 -8.37 -9.16 -11.62
CA VAL A 395 -9.21 -10.33 -11.96
C VAL A 395 -8.32 -11.53 -12.21
N GLY A 396 -8.83 -12.77 -12.13
CA GLY A 396 -7.97 -13.93 -12.26
C GLY A 396 -8.66 -15.27 -12.31
N LEU A 397 -7.87 -16.33 -12.09
CA LEU A 397 -8.33 -17.69 -11.88
C LEU A 397 -7.94 -18.17 -10.48
N LEU A 398 -8.90 -18.72 -9.75
CA LEU A 398 -8.67 -19.43 -8.50
C LEU A 398 -8.61 -20.93 -8.78
N VAL A 399 -7.47 -21.53 -8.48
CA VAL A 399 -7.12 -22.93 -8.75
C VAL A 399 -7.17 -23.72 -7.44
N ASP A 400 -7.85 -24.87 -7.44
CA ASP A 400 -7.96 -25.80 -6.30
C ASP A 400 -7.07 -27.04 -6.55
N LEU A 401 -6.13 -27.29 -5.63
CA LEU A 401 -5.25 -28.46 -5.62
C LEU A 401 -5.88 -29.69 -4.92
N GLY A 402 -7.13 -29.57 -4.48
CA GLY A 402 -7.94 -30.58 -3.79
C GLY A 402 -7.63 -30.74 -2.30
N ALA A 403 -6.37 -30.51 -1.91
CA ALA A 403 -5.89 -30.54 -0.54
C ALA A 403 -4.69 -29.58 -0.40
N PRO A 404 -4.28 -29.20 0.83
CA PRO A 404 -3.04 -28.45 1.03
C PRO A 404 -1.82 -29.22 0.49
N ARG A 405 -1.07 -28.60 -0.43
CA ARG A 405 0.16 -29.14 -1.03
C ARG A 405 1.29 -28.12 -0.88
N PRO A 406 2.55 -28.54 -0.64
CA PRO A 406 3.69 -27.64 -0.72
C PRO A 406 3.89 -27.22 -2.18
N VAL A 407 3.86 -25.92 -2.46
CA VAL A 407 4.05 -25.36 -3.82
C VAL A 407 5.37 -24.61 -3.88
N SER A 408 6.29 -25.05 -4.72
CA SER A 408 7.62 -24.44 -4.94
C SER A 408 7.71 -23.62 -6.23
N ALA A 409 6.91 -23.94 -7.25
CA ALA A 409 6.78 -23.09 -8.43
C ALA A 409 5.41 -23.23 -9.13
N VAL A 410 5.04 -22.21 -9.90
CA VAL A 410 3.92 -22.23 -10.84
C VAL A 410 4.42 -21.80 -12.23
N GLU A 411 4.17 -22.63 -13.22
CA GLU A 411 4.44 -22.37 -14.63
C GLU A 411 3.14 -21.88 -15.29
N LEU A 412 3.20 -20.72 -15.93
CA LEU A 412 2.08 -20.08 -16.61
C LEU A 412 2.43 -19.84 -18.08
N ARG A 413 1.51 -20.20 -18.97
CA ARG A 413 1.53 -19.76 -20.37
C ARG A 413 0.46 -18.70 -20.56
N LEU A 414 0.88 -17.48 -20.88
CA LEU A 414 0.00 -16.32 -21.02
C LEU A 414 -0.34 -16.03 -22.48
N VAL A 415 -1.53 -15.50 -22.72
CA VAL A 415 -1.94 -14.98 -24.03
C VAL A 415 -1.41 -13.56 -24.19
N GLY A 416 -0.36 -13.41 -24.99
CA GLY A 416 0.33 -12.12 -25.21
C GLY A 416 1.46 -11.85 -24.21
N ASN A 417 1.99 -10.64 -24.25
CA ASN A 417 3.05 -10.13 -23.36
C ASN A 417 2.59 -8.80 -22.74
N GLY A 418 3.11 -8.45 -21.57
CA GLY A 418 2.88 -7.15 -20.92
C GLY A 418 1.79 -7.16 -19.84
N SER A 419 1.36 -8.32 -19.36
CA SER A 419 0.44 -8.42 -18.21
C SER A 419 1.19 -8.27 -16.89
N ASP A 420 0.60 -7.59 -15.90
CA ASP A 420 1.11 -7.66 -14.52
C ASP A 420 0.40 -8.80 -13.78
N VAL A 421 1.17 -9.73 -13.20
CA VAL A 421 0.67 -10.98 -12.62
C VAL A 421 1.17 -11.16 -11.18
N SER A 422 0.25 -11.36 -10.24
CA SER A 422 0.51 -11.74 -8.85
C SER A 422 0.03 -13.18 -8.63
N LEU A 423 0.88 -14.04 -8.06
CA LEU A 423 0.51 -15.38 -7.59
C LEU A 423 0.29 -15.32 -6.09
N ARG A 424 -0.86 -15.82 -5.62
CA ARG A 424 -1.22 -15.81 -4.19
C ARG A 424 -1.75 -17.16 -3.71
N ALA A 425 -1.57 -17.46 -2.43
CA ALA A 425 -2.02 -18.68 -1.76
C ALA A 425 -3.09 -18.41 -0.69
N SER A 426 -4.03 -19.34 -0.52
CA SER A 426 -4.96 -19.38 0.60
C SER A 426 -5.46 -20.81 0.84
N ASP A 427 -5.78 -21.15 2.08
CA ASP A 427 -6.58 -22.35 2.41
C ASP A 427 -8.09 -22.06 2.52
N ASP A 428 -8.47 -20.77 2.55
CA ASP A 428 -9.86 -20.31 2.52
C ASP A 428 -10.12 -19.53 1.20
N PRO A 429 -10.92 -20.09 0.27
CA PRO A 429 -11.21 -19.48 -1.02
C PRO A 429 -12.27 -18.36 -0.95
N THR A 430 -12.89 -18.16 0.22
CA THR A 430 -13.94 -17.15 0.45
C THR A 430 -13.38 -15.80 0.92
N LEU A 431 -12.10 -15.77 1.32
CA LEU A 431 -11.40 -14.53 1.65
C LEU A 431 -11.23 -13.65 0.40
N PRO A 432 -11.13 -12.32 0.58
CA PRO A 432 -10.77 -11.43 -0.51
C PRO A 432 -9.25 -11.52 -0.82
N PRO A 433 -8.79 -11.27 -2.07
CA PRO A 433 -7.39 -11.45 -2.50
C PRO A 433 -6.31 -10.79 -1.65
N GLU A 434 -6.65 -9.72 -0.94
CA GLU A 434 -5.74 -8.94 -0.09
C GLU A 434 -5.37 -9.69 1.19
N LYS A 435 -6.13 -10.73 1.55
CA LYS A 435 -5.81 -11.66 2.65
C LYS A 435 -5.06 -12.92 2.19
N PHE A 436 -4.90 -13.12 0.89
CA PHE A 436 -4.14 -14.25 0.36
C PHE A 436 -2.64 -13.96 0.52
N ILE A 437 -1.85 -14.99 0.85
CA ILE A 437 -0.40 -14.90 0.97
C ILE A 437 0.19 -14.63 -0.41
N SER A 438 0.81 -13.46 -0.63
CA SER A 438 1.49 -13.17 -1.89
C SER A 438 2.76 -14.04 -2.01
N MET A 439 2.85 -14.84 -3.07
CA MET A 439 3.95 -15.78 -3.32
C MET A 439 4.99 -15.22 -4.29
N ALA A 440 4.52 -14.55 -5.34
CA ALA A 440 5.34 -13.91 -6.36
C ALA A 440 4.54 -12.82 -7.10
N GLU A 441 5.23 -11.83 -7.67
CA GLU A 441 4.63 -10.79 -8.49
C GLU A 441 5.60 -10.41 -9.62
N VAL A 442 5.07 -10.24 -10.84
CA VAL A 442 5.83 -9.92 -12.05
C VAL A 442 5.08 -8.89 -12.86
N THR A 443 5.73 -7.75 -13.09
CA THR A 443 5.24 -6.68 -13.97
C THR A 443 5.68 -6.91 -15.41
N GLY A 444 4.81 -6.68 -16.39
CA GLY A 444 5.13 -6.78 -17.81
C GLY A 444 5.50 -8.20 -18.29
N ALA A 445 4.83 -9.22 -17.75
CA ALA A 445 5.15 -10.63 -17.98
C ALA A 445 5.14 -11.04 -19.46
N ASN A 446 6.08 -11.92 -19.83
CA ASN A 446 6.12 -12.58 -21.13
C ASN A 446 5.11 -13.74 -21.22
N SER A 447 4.83 -14.20 -22.44
CA SER A 447 3.90 -15.29 -22.77
C SER A 447 4.23 -16.66 -22.15
N THR A 448 5.44 -16.84 -21.61
CA THR A 448 5.81 -17.97 -20.77
C THR A 448 6.49 -17.45 -19.51
N LEU A 449 6.01 -17.88 -18.35
CA LEU A 449 6.44 -17.39 -17.05
C LEU A 449 6.57 -18.55 -16.05
N THR A 450 7.66 -18.56 -15.28
CA THR A 450 7.83 -19.51 -14.16
C THR A 450 8.00 -18.72 -12.86
N LEU A 451 6.96 -18.72 -12.04
CA LEU A 451 6.95 -18.09 -10.72
C LEU A 451 7.51 -19.09 -9.71
N ARG A 452 8.78 -18.90 -9.32
CA ARG A 452 9.45 -19.73 -8.29
C ARG A 452 9.36 -19.05 -6.94
N VAL A 453 9.08 -19.81 -5.89
CA VAL A 453 8.99 -19.31 -4.51
C VAL A 453 10.21 -19.79 -3.73
N PRO A 454 10.98 -18.90 -3.06
CA PRO A 454 12.22 -19.28 -2.36
C PRO A 454 12.03 -20.28 -1.20
N THR A 455 10.80 -20.45 -0.73
CA THR A 455 10.42 -21.44 0.28
C THR A 455 9.05 -21.97 -0.12
N ALA A 456 8.89 -23.30 -0.18
CA ALA A 456 7.64 -23.90 -0.61
C ALA A 456 6.48 -23.52 0.33
N VAL A 457 5.39 -23.02 -0.23
CA VAL A 457 4.20 -22.61 0.53
C VAL A 457 3.20 -23.75 0.50
N THR A 458 2.85 -24.31 1.66
CA THR A 458 1.75 -25.27 1.75
C THR A 458 0.42 -24.54 1.65
N THR A 459 -0.37 -24.85 0.63
CA THR A 459 -1.67 -24.20 0.35
C THR A 459 -2.58 -25.15 -0.42
N ARG A 460 -3.90 -25.03 -0.24
CA ARG A 460 -4.89 -25.70 -1.10
C ARG A 460 -5.25 -24.89 -2.35
N TYR A 461 -5.40 -23.58 -2.21
CA TYR A 461 -5.81 -22.71 -3.32
C TYR A 461 -4.67 -21.82 -3.80
N LEU A 462 -4.62 -21.60 -5.11
CA LEU A 462 -3.72 -20.65 -5.77
C LEU A 462 -4.55 -19.67 -6.59
N LEU A 463 -4.31 -18.37 -6.42
CA LEU A 463 -4.92 -17.31 -7.22
C LEU A 463 -3.87 -16.78 -8.20
N VAL A 464 -4.14 -16.92 -9.50
CA VAL A 464 -3.38 -16.26 -10.57
C VAL A 464 -4.10 -14.95 -10.87
N TRP A 465 -3.55 -13.83 -10.40
CA TRP A 465 -4.20 -12.52 -10.32
C TRP A 465 -3.57 -11.53 -11.30
N PHE A 466 -4.35 -11.02 -12.25
CA PHE A 466 -3.93 -9.94 -13.14
C PHE A 466 -4.25 -8.58 -12.53
N THR A 467 -3.24 -7.70 -12.47
CA THR A 467 -3.37 -6.32 -11.95
C THR A 467 -3.22 -5.27 -13.05
N GLN A 468 -2.62 -5.62 -14.19
CA GLN A 468 -2.65 -4.89 -15.46
C GLN A 468 -2.84 -5.86 -16.61
N LEU A 469 -3.66 -5.47 -17.59
CA LEU A 469 -3.90 -6.21 -18.82
C LEU A 469 -3.12 -5.61 -20.01
N PRO A 470 -2.63 -6.45 -20.94
CA PRO A 470 -1.97 -6.00 -22.15
C PRO A 470 -2.99 -5.52 -23.21
N PRO A 471 -2.60 -4.64 -24.14
CA PRO A 471 -3.47 -4.16 -25.19
C PRO A 471 -3.69 -5.21 -26.29
N VAL A 472 -4.97 -5.42 -26.66
CA VAL A 472 -5.41 -6.36 -27.69
C VAL A 472 -6.47 -5.69 -28.57
N ASN A 473 -6.14 -5.40 -29.83
CA ASN A 473 -7.07 -4.88 -30.86
C ASN A 473 -7.95 -3.69 -30.41
N GLY A 474 -7.34 -2.68 -29.76
CA GLY A 474 -8.04 -1.48 -29.29
C GLY A 474 -8.77 -1.63 -27.94
N TYR A 475 -8.67 -2.82 -27.32
CA TYR A 475 -9.11 -3.12 -25.96
C TYR A 475 -7.92 -3.58 -25.13
N TYR A 476 -8.16 -3.99 -23.89
CA TYR A 476 -7.20 -4.65 -23.02
C TYR A 476 -7.77 -5.99 -22.57
N GLN A 477 -6.98 -7.06 -22.64
CA GLN A 477 -7.41 -8.44 -22.39
C GLN A 477 -6.19 -9.30 -22.04
N ALA A 478 -6.22 -10.03 -20.92
CA ALA A 478 -5.23 -11.08 -20.63
C ALA A 478 -5.83 -12.46 -20.88
N GLY A 479 -4.99 -13.49 -20.89
CA GLY A 479 -5.42 -14.87 -20.91
C GLY A 479 -4.36 -15.82 -20.39
N ILE A 480 -4.81 -17.03 -20.04
CA ILE A 480 -3.99 -18.13 -19.55
C ILE A 480 -4.31 -19.34 -20.42
N ALA A 481 -3.27 -19.88 -21.07
CA ALA A 481 -3.32 -21.02 -21.97
C ALA A 481 -2.86 -22.34 -21.34
N ASP A 482 -2.10 -22.28 -20.24
CA ASP A 482 -1.71 -23.45 -19.45
C ASP A 482 -1.29 -23.00 -18.04
N ILE A 483 -1.63 -23.79 -17.02
CA ILE A 483 -1.19 -23.63 -15.63
C ILE A 483 -0.63 -24.98 -15.18
N ARG A 484 0.63 -24.99 -14.71
CA ARG A 484 1.21 -26.16 -14.05
C ARG A 484 1.77 -25.77 -12.69
N VAL A 485 1.59 -26.65 -11.71
CA VAL A 485 1.99 -26.43 -10.32
C VAL A 485 3.07 -27.45 -9.97
N ARG A 486 4.14 -27.00 -9.32
CA ARG A 486 5.31 -27.81 -8.94
C ARG A 486 5.45 -27.82 -7.42
N GLY A 487 5.67 -29.00 -6.85
CA GLY A 487 5.82 -29.23 -5.41
C GLY A 487 7.25 -29.51 -4.99
#